data_AF-A0A418TBX7-F1
#
_entry.id   AF-A0A418TBX7-F1
#
_cell.length_a   1.000
_cell.length_b   1.000
_cell.length_c   1.000
_cell.angle_alpha   90.00
_cell.angle_beta   90.00
_cell.angle_gamma   90.00
#
_symmetry.space_group_name_H-M   'P 1'
#
loop_
_entity.id
_entity.type
_entity.pdbx_description
1 polymer ?
#
loop_
_entity_poly.entity_id
_entity_poly.type
_entity_poly.pdbx_seq_one_letter_code
_entity_poly.pdbx_strand_id
1 'polypeptide(L)' 'MNVSLLYNWEDSVEHFFEWVEHCCGVKQDSFLYVELMKYIKTMDDLDRFIDLYDGNMYALDITLKKIKFSASLSIAY' A
#
# COMPACT_ATOMS: atom_id res chain seq x y z
N MET A 1 -0.34 20.12 -9.07
CA MET A 1 -0.18 18.65 -9.06
C MET A 1 1.30 18.36 -8.99
N ASN A 2 1.77 17.80 -7.87
CA ASN A 2 3.19 17.54 -7.64
C ASN A 2 3.54 16.21 -8.33
N VAL A 3 4.06 16.30 -9.56
CA VAL A 3 4.32 15.14 -10.44
C VAL A 3 5.36 14.18 -9.81
N SER A 4 6.17 14.68 -8.86
CA SER A 4 7.18 13.91 -8.15
C SER A 4 6.62 12.76 -7.30
N LEU A 5 5.38 12.87 -6.82
CA LEU A 5 4.77 11.82 -6.00
C LEU A 5 4.52 10.52 -6.78
N LEU A 6 4.24 10.61 -8.09
CA LEU A 6 3.99 9.42 -8.92
C LEU A 6 5.26 8.64 -9.25
N TYR A 7 6.41 9.30 -9.32
CA TYR A 7 7.67 8.64 -9.69
C TYR A 7 8.43 8.09 -8.48
N ASN A 8 8.10 8.54 -7.27
CA ASN A 8 8.89 8.29 -6.07
C ASN A 8 8.07 7.72 -4.89
N TRP A 9 6.82 7.32 -5.10
CA TRP A 9 6.00 6.74 -4.02
C TRP A 9 6.58 5.42 -3.50
N GLU A 10 7.30 4.70 -4.37
CA GLU A 10 7.97 3.44 -4.07
C GLU A 10 9.26 3.66 -3.25
N ASP A 11 9.78 4.89 -3.16
CA ASP A 11 11.05 5.19 -2.50
C ASP A 11 10.95 5.21 -0.98
N SER A 12 9.76 5.43 -0.42
CA SER A 12 9.56 5.46 1.02
C SER A 12 8.12 5.14 1.42
N VAL A 13 7.97 4.55 2.61
CA VAL A 13 6.65 4.32 3.23
C VAL A 13 5.87 5.63 3.41
N GLU A 14 6.55 6.75 3.68
CA GLU A 14 5.91 8.06 3.80
C GLU A 14 5.32 8.52 2.47
N HIS A 15 6.09 8.47 1.37
CA HIS A 15 5.61 8.85 0.05
C HIS A 15 4.50 7.91 -0.46
N PHE A 16 4.56 6.63 -0.09
CA PHE A 16 3.45 5.70 -0.36
C PHE A 16 2.14 6.20 0.26
N PHE A 17 2.14 6.59 1.54
CA PHE A 17 0.93 7.07 2.19
C PHE A 17 0.44 8.42 1.63
N GLU A 18 1.35 9.31 1.25
CA GLU A 18 1.01 10.53 0.51
C GLU A 18 0.36 10.19 -0.84
N TRP A 19 0.87 9.21 -1.58
CA TRP A 19 0.28 8.73 -2.83
C TRP A 19 -1.09 8.08 -2.63
N VAL A 20 -1.28 7.29 -1.57
CA VAL A 20 -2.57 6.68 -1.23
C VAL A 20 -3.63 7.77 -1.00
N GLU A 21 -3.28 8.85 -0.32
CA GLU A 21 -4.19 9.97 -0.09
C GLU A 21 -4.43 10.79 -1.37
N HIS A 22 -3.36 11.22 -2.03
CA HIS A 22 -3.44 12.19 -3.13
C HIS A 22 -3.84 11.58 -4.48
N CYS A 23 -3.37 10.37 -4.78
CA CYS A 23 -3.60 9.71 -6.07
C CYS A 23 -4.76 8.70 -6.00
N CYS A 24 -4.88 7.96 -4.90
CA CYS A 24 -5.95 6.97 -4.74
C CYS A 24 -7.21 7.54 -4.06
N GLY A 25 -7.12 8.75 -3.50
CA GLY A 25 -8.25 9.42 -2.85
C GLY A 25 -8.69 8.74 -1.54
N VAL A 26 -7.82 7.92 -0.94
CA VAL A 26 -8.11 7.20 0.30
C VAL A 26 -7.80 8.11 1.48
N LYS A 27 -8.84 8.52 2.22
CA LYS A 27 -8.69 9.43 3.36
C LYS A 27 -8.00 8.75 4.54
N GLN A 28 -7.24 9.53 5.32
CA GLN A 28 -6.51 9.05 6.50
C GLN A 28 -7.43 8.42 7.58
N ASP A 29 -8.66 8.92 7.71
CA ASP A 29 -9.68 8.42 8.62
C ASP A 29 -10.42 7.18 8.10
N SER A 30 -10.16 6.78 6.85
CA SER A 30 -10.81 5.60 6.27
C SER A 30 -10.23 4.30 6.85
N PHE A 31 -11.10 3.29 6.96
CA PHE A 31 -10.70 1.95 7.39
C PHE A 31 -9.56 1.38 6.53
N LEU A 32 -9.57 1.64 5.21
CA LEU A 32 -8.55 1.16 4.29
C LEU A 32 -7.19 1.77 4.59
N TYR A 33 -7.11 3.07 4.85
CA TYR A 33 -5.86 3.74 5.20
C TYR A 33 -5.27 3.20 6.50
N VAL A 34 -6.11 3.08 7.54
CA VAL A 34 -5.72 2.52 8.84
C VAL A 34 -5.21 1.09 8.70
N GLU A 35 -5.82 0.28 7.85
CA GLU A 35 -5.33 -1.07 7.59
C GLU A 35 -4.01 -1.06 6.81
N LEU A 36 -3.86 -0.23 5.77
CA LEU A 36 -2.59 -0.11 5.04
C LEU A 36 -1.43 0.25 5.99
N MET A 37 -1.64 1.19 6.92
CA MET A 37 -0.65 1.54 7.97
C MET A 37 -0.28 0.38 8.90
N LYS A 38 -1.17 -0.60 9.10
CA LYS A 38 -0.85 -1.77 9.92
C LYS A 38 0.04 -2.77 9.19
N TYR A 39 -0.12 -2.88 7.88
CA TYR A 39 0.57 -3.88 7.05
C TYR A 39 1.81 -3.34 6.34
N ILE A 40 1.90 -2.03 6.12
CA ILE A 40 3.05 -1.39 5.47
C ILE A 40 3.72 -0.47 6.47
N LYS A 41 4.77 -0.98 7.12
CA LYS A 41 5.57 -0.25 8.12
C LYS A 41 7.03 -0.11 7.74
N THR A 42 7.50 -1.02 6.89
CA THR A 42 8.90 -1.10 6.46
C THR A 42 8.98 -1.05 4.94
N MET A 43 10.19 -0.84 4.41
CA MET A 43 10.42 -0.92 2.97
C MET A 43 10.15 -2.33 2.43
N ASP A 44 10.50 -3.39 3.17
CA ASP A 44 10.19 -4.76 2.77
C ASP A 44 8.67 -5.02 2.62
N ASP A 45 7.85 -4.42 3.50
CA ASP A 45 6.40 -4.51 3.39
C ASP A 45 5.87 -3.77 2.15
N LEU A 46 6.48 -2.62 1.84
CA LEU A 46 6.14 -1.80 0.68
C LEU A 46 6.54 -2.52 -0.62
N ASP A 47 7.73 -3.09 -0.69
CA ASP A 47 8.20 -3.91 -1.81
C ASP A 47 7.23 -5.08 -2.05
N ARG A 48 6.81 -5.76 -0.97
CA ARG A 48 5.81 -6.83 -1.06
C ARG A 48 4.44 -6.33 -1.52
N PHE A 49 4.08 -5.10 -1.16
CA PHE A 49 2.86 -4.48 -1.67
C PHE A 49 2.97 -4.22 -3.17
N ILE A 50 4.09 -3.63 -3.62
CA ILE A 50 4.37 -3.35 -5.03
C ILE A 50 4.30 -4.63 -5.86
N ASP A 51 4.93 -5.72 -5.41
CA ASP A 51 4.90 -7.03 -6.08
C ASP A 51 3.48 -7.59 -6.27
N LEU A 52 2.56 -7.26 -5.37
CA LEU A 52 1.17 -7.73 -5.38
C LEU A 52 0.20 -6.73 -6.02
N TYR A 53 0.67 -5.50 -6.24
CA TYR A 53 -0.12 -4.40 -6.76
C TYR A 53 -0.37 -4.60 -8.26
N ASP A 54 -1.63 -4.55 -8.66
CA ASP A 54 -2.06 -4.78 -10.04
C ASP A 54 -2.25 -3.49 -10.84
N GLY A 55 -1.75 -2.36 -10.32
CA GLY A 55 -1.88 -1.06 -10.95
C GLY A 55 -3.25 -0.39 -10.76
N ASN A 56 -4.21 -1.03 -10.06
CA ASN A 56 -5.53 -0.47 -9.86
C ASN A 56 -5.60 0.44 -8.62
N MET A 57 -5.46 1.74 -8.85
CA MET A 57 -5.51 2.79 -7.82
C MET A 57 -6.85 2.86 -7.07
N TYR A 58 -7.93 2.38 -7.68
CA TYR A 58 -9.28 2.41 -7.06
C TYR A 58 -9.59 1.16 -6.22
N ALA A 59 -8.72 0.15 -6.23
CA ALA A 59 -8.97 -1.14 -5.62
C ALA A 59 -7.81 -1.62 -4.74
N LEU A 60 -7.18 -0.71 -3.98
CA LEU A 60 -6.08 -1.03 -3.06
C LEU A 60 -6.46 -2.08 -2.00
N ASP A 61 -7.75 -2.22 -1.67
CA ASP A 61 -8.24 -3.24 -0.76
C ASP A 61 -7.99 -4.67 -1.28
N ILE A 62 -7.93 -4.86 -2.60
CA ILE A 62 -7.62 -6.14 -3.24
C ILE A 62 -6.15 -6.49 -2.98
N THR A 63 -5.23 -5.56 -3.21
CA THR A 63 -3.79 -5.76 -2.93
C THR A 63 -3.56 -6.04 -1.45
N LEU A 64 -4.23 -5.29 -0.57
CA LEU A 64 -4.18 -5.54 0.87
C LEU A 64 -4.68 -6.94 1.25
N LYS A 65 -5.74 -7.46 0.61
CA LYS A 65 -6.21 -8.84 0.80
C LYS A 65 -5.15 -9.86 0.36
N LYS A 66 -4.45 -9.62 -0.76
CA LYS A 66 -3.35 -10.49 -1.22
C LYS A 66 -2.21 -10.54 -0.18
N ILE A 67 -1.86 -9.39 0.42
CA ILE A 67 -0.84 -9.31 1.48
C ILE A 67 -1.27 -10.12 2.71
N LYS A 68 -2.49 -9.93 3.18
CA LYS A 68 -3.05 -10.67 4.34
C LYS A 68 -3.03 -12.17 4.14
N PHE A 69 -3.41 -12.63 2.95
CA PHE A 69 -3.42 -14.04 2.61
C PHE A 69 -1.99 -14.61 2.54
N SER A 70 -1.07 -13.85 1.93
CA SER A 70 0.33 -14.25 1.81
C SER A 70 1.06 -14.29 3.16
N ALA A 71 0.75 -13.37 4.08
CA ALA A 71 1.27 -13.40 5.44
C ALA A 71 0.75 -14.59 6.25
N SER A 72 -0.49 -15.01 6.00
CA SER A 72 -1.11 -16.16 6.68
C SER A 72 -0.52 -17.50 6.21
N LEU A 73 -0.10 -17.60 4.96
CA LEU A 73 0.59 -18.78 4.42
C LEU A 73 2.01 -18.96 4.96
N SER A 74 2.71 -17.87 5.30
CA SER A 74 4.07 -17.91 5.86
C SER A 74 4.15 -18.50 7.29
N ILE A 75 3.01 -18.62 8.00
CA ILE A 75 2.94 -19.17 9.37
C ILE A 75 2.61 -20.68 9.35
N ALA A 76 2.32 -21.24 8.17
CA ALA A 76 1.86 -22.63 8.03
C ALA A 76 2.98 -23.64 7.69
N TYR A 77 4.26 -23.25 7.75
CA TYR A 77 5.43 -24.11 7.50
C TYR A 77 6.40 -24.12 8.66
#